data_AF-A0A5J4VVX1-F1
#
_entry.id   AF-A0A5J4VVX1-F1
#
_cell.length_a   1.000
_cell.length_b   1.000
_cell.length_c   1.000
_cell.angle_alpha   90.00
_cell.angle_beta   90.00
_cell.angle_gamma   90.00
#
_symmetry.space_group_name_H-M   'P 1'
#
loop_
_entity.id
_entity.type
_entity.pdbx_description
1 polymer ?
#
loop_
_entity_poly.entity_id
_entity_poly.type
_entity_poly.pdbx_seq_one_letter_code
_entity_poly.pdbx_strand_id
1 'polypeptide(L)'
;MASVSVSVRCVGPVEYQPIGGCVEDIKVDRDTITHTERNSNYSTVILDPVIKNGIVKIEIEGVNELQGLGIADQTLEIGRNQMPWSKGVEKLIYFGGQGEISHIGDVIEGNSEFQYNTYRIAMEVNMDSNPRTLSFFVNDLQQKNVIVHIPEAIRFYAYFHQCKAQFKILQFERLDTPTAYLQPKECQAWEFGKKWKKEEKKKCTIQ
;
A
#
# COMPACT_ATOMS: atom_id res chain seq x y z
N MET A 1 -31.30 9.69 -11.95
CA MET A 1 -30.24 9.08 -12.78
C MET A 1 -29.72 7.88 -12.00
N ALA A 2 -29.96 6.67 -12.51
CA ALA A 2 -29.45 5.47 -11.88
C ALA A 2 -27.93 5.38 -12.14
N SER A 3 -27.13 5.35 -11.08
CA SER A 3 -25.71 5.02 -11.19
C SER A 3 -25.62 3.56 -11.63
N VAL A 4 -25.15 3.33 -12.84
CA VAL A 4 -24.77 2.00 -13.30
C VAL A 4 -23.59 1.57 -12.44
N SER A 5 -23.80 0.65 -11.50
CA SER A 5 -22.69 -0.05 -10.86
C SER A 5 -22.03 -0.90 -11.94
N VAL A 6 -20.88 -0.46 -12.44
CA VAL A 6 -20.00 -1.32 -13.20
C VAL A 6 -19.60 -2.43 -12.23
N SER A 7 -20.16 -3.62 -12.42
CA SER A 7 -19.77 -4.79 -11.67
C SER A 7 -18.32 -5.08 -12.05
N VAL A 8 -17.40 -4.70 -11.16
CA VAL A 8 -16.03 -5.19 -11.22
C VAL A 8 -16.14 -6.71 -11.20
N ARG A 9 -15.68 -7.35 -12.27
CA ARG A 9 -15.67 -8.81 -12.35
C ARG A 9 -14.52 -9.30 -11.46
N CYS A 10 -14.86 -9.64 -10.23
CA CYS A 10 -13.97 -10.35 -9.33
C CYS A 10 -13.78 -11.78 -9.85
N VAL A 11 -12.52 -12.22 -9.99
CA VAL A 11 -12.15 -13.60 -10.35
C VAL A 11 -12.26 -14.50 -9.12
N GLY A 12 -11.95 -13.97 -7.93
CA GLY A 12 -12.11 -14.67 -6.66
C GLY A 12 -11.26 -14.07 -5.54
N PRO A 13 -11.52 -14.48 -4.28
CA PRO A 13 -10.76 -14.04 -3.13
C PRO A 13 -9.32 -14.57 -3.17
N VAL A 14 -8.42 -13.84 -2.53
CA VAL A 14 -7.06 -14.26 -2.21
C VAL A 14 -7.02 -14.59 -0.73
N GLU A 15 -6.94 -15.88 -0.42
CA GLU A 15 -6.67 -16.35 0.94
C GLU A 15 -5.34 -15.78 1.42
N TYR A 16 -5.26 -15.36 2.68
CA TYR A 16 -4.07 -14.75 3.22
C TYR A 16 -3.77 -15.12 4.67
N GLN A 17 -2.51 -14.93 5.04
CA GLN A 17 -2.07 -15.03 6.43
C GLN A 17 -0.99 -13.98 6.76
N PRO A 18 -1.05 -13.34 7.93
CA PRO A 18 0.04 -12.54 8.45
C PRO A 18 1.30 -13.37 8.69
N ILE A 19 2.45 -12.91 8.19
CA ILE A 19 3.76 -13.52 8.39
C ILE A 19 4.79 -12.46 8.81
N GLY A 20 5.99 -12.92 9.20
CA GLY A 20 7.13 -12.05 9.54
C GLY A 20 7.39 -11.95 11.04
N GLY A 21 8.35 -11.10 11.44
CA GLY A 21 8.80 -11.02 12.83
C GLY A 21 7.78 -10.43 13.82
N CYS A 22 6.77 -9.70 13.34
CA CYS A 22 5.77 -9.07 14.20
C CYS A 22 4.61 -9.99 14.61
N VAL A 23 4.58 -11.25 14.17
CA VAL A 23 3.47 -12.19 14.48
C VAL A 23 3.27 -12.39 15.99
N GLU A 24 4.33 -12.25 16.80
CA GLU A 24 4.27 -12.32 18.27
C GLU A 24 3.67 -11.05 18.91
N ASP A 25 3.64 -9.93 18.18
CA ASP A 25 3.18 -8.63 18.65
C ASP A 25 1.78 -8.27 18.12
N ILE A 26 1.13 -9.17 17.38
CA ILE A 26 -0.22 -8.96 16.85
C ILE A 26 -1.19 -10.04 17.34
N LYS A 27 -2.47 -9.69 17.32
CA LYS A 27 -3.61 -10.60 17.45
C LYS A 27 -4.42 -10.53 16.17
N VAL A 28 -4.83 -11.69 15.67
CA VAL A 28 -5.69 -11.81 14.49
C VAL A 28 -7.04 -12.33 14.94
N ASP A 29 -8.10 -11.57 14.68
CA ASP A 29 -9.49 -11.99 14.86
C ASP A 29 -10.22 -11.80 13.52
N ARG A 30 -10.45 -12.91 12.81
CA ARG A 30 -10.92 -12.90 11.41
C ARG A 30 -10.00 -12.02 10.55
N ASP A 31 -10.56 -10.97 9.96
CA ASP A 31 -9.85 -10.04 9.07
C ASP A 31 -9.27 -8.84 9.82
N THR A 32 -9.45 -8.77 11.13
CA THR A 32 -8.99 -7.67 11.98
C THR A 32 -7.66 -8.03 12.63
N ILE A 33 -6.66 -7.19 12.38
CA ILE A 33 -5.29 -7.36 12.88
C ILE A 33 -5.02 -6.24 13.87
N THR A 34 -4.67 -6.62 15.10
CA THR A 34 -4.54 -5.69 16.24
C THR A 34 -3.14 -5.81 16.85
N HIS A 35 -2.47 -4.69 17.03
CA HIS A 35 -1.24 -4.63 17.81
C HIS A 35 -1.50 -4.99 19.27
N THR A 36 -0.58 -5.71 19.89
CA THR A 36 -0.64 -6.04 21.31
C THR A 36 -0.69 -4.79 22.19
N GLU A 37 -1.23 -4.95 23.39
CA GLU A 37 -1.22 -3.92 24.43
C GLU A 37 0.03 -3.97 25.31
N ARG A 38 0.92 -4.94 25.08
CA ARG A 38 2.09 -5.22 25.93
C ARG A 38 3.33 -4.42 25.57
N ASN A 39 3.39 -3.85 24.37
CA ASN A 39 4.52 -3.07 23.87
C ASN A 39 4.06 -2.14 22.74
N SER A 40 4.99 -1.30 22.27
CA SER A 40 4.82 -0.41 21.10
C SER A 40 5.84 -0.73 20.02
N ASN A 41 6.09 -2.02 19.79
CA ASN A 41 7.08 -2.46 18.80
C ASN A 41 6.67 -2.02 17.38
N TYR A 42 7.65 -1.71 16.55
CA TYR A 42 7.41 -1.54 15.13
C TYR A 42 6.95 -2.86 14.52
N SER A 43 5.72 -2.86 13.98
CA SER A 43 5.07 -4.06 13.49
C SER A 43 4.70 -3.88 12.02
N THR A 44 5.53 -4.45 11.15
CA THR A 44 5.25 -4.57 9.72
C THR A 44 4.62 -5.93 9.44
N VAL A 45 3.30 -5.92 9.25
CA VAL A 45 2.51 -7.12 8.97
C VAL A 45 2.59 -7.42 7.48
N ILE A 46 3.40 -8.41 7.11
CA ILE A 46 3.50 -8.90 5.73
C ILE A 46 2.38 -9.92 5.50
N LEU A 47 1.69 -9.83 4.36
CA LEU A 47 0.62 -10.76 3.98
C LEU A 47 1.16 -11.75 2.95
N ASP A 48 1.05 -13.04 3.25
CA ASP A 48 1.24 -14.13 2.27
C ASP A 48 -0.13 -14.46 1.64
N PRO A 49 -0.25 -14.69 0.32
CA PRO A 49 0.78 -15.19 -0.60
C PRO A 49 1.62 -14.12 -1.30
N VAL A 50 2.72 -14.57 -1.91
CA VAL A 50 3.44 -13.80 -2.95
C VAL A 50 2.56 -13.64 -4.18
N ILE A 51 2.44 -12.40 -4.65
CA ILE A 51 1.71 -12.04 -5.87
C ILE A 51 2.70 -11.93 -7.03
N LYS A 52 2.48 -12.71 -8.09
CA LYS A 52 3.38 -12.80 -9.26
C LYS A 52 2.71 -12.50 -10.61
N ASN A 53 1.37 -12.52 -10.64
CA ASN A 53 0.58 -12.40 -11.85
C ASN A 53 -0.85 -11.93 -11.52
N GLY A 54 -1.58 -11.55 -12.56
CA GLY A 54 -2.95 -11.07 -12.47
C GLY A 54 -3.04 -9.64 -11.99
N ILE A 55 -4.29 -9.17 -11.95
CA ILE A 55 -4.66 -7.93 -11.29
C ILE A 55 -5.15 -8.29 -9.89
N VAL A 56 -4.56 -7.70 -8.87
CA VAL A 56 -4.86 -8.01 -7.47
C VAL A 56 -5.13 -6.74 -6.72
N LYS A 57 -6.24 -6.70 -5.99
CA LYS A 57 -6.64 -5.56 -5.17
C LYS A 57 -6.82 -6.01 -3.73
N ILE A 58 -6.17 -5.27 -2.83
CA ILE A 58 -6.40 -5.38 -1.39
C ILE A 58 -6.98 -4.06 -0.89
N GLU A 59 -7.99 -4.15 -0.05
CA GLU A 59 -8.63 -3.03 0.62
C GLU A 59 -8.56 -3.21 2.13
N ILE A 60 -8.14 -2.15 2.81
CA ILE A 60 -7.90 -2.10 4.23
C ILE A 60 -8.68 -0.93 4.82
N GLU A 61 -9.40 -1.20 5.90
CA GLU A 61 -9.94 -0.17 6.78
C GLU A 61 -8.94 0.13 7.89
N GLY A 62 -8.44 1.36 7.92
CA GLY A 62 -7.66 1.86 9.06
C GLY A 62 -8.60 2.08 10.24
N VAL A 63 -8.61 1.18 11.22
CA VAL A 63 -9.53 1.28 12.37
C VAL A 63 -8.96 2.22 13.42
N ASN A 64 -7.67 2.07 13.74
CA ASN A 64 -7.00 2.86 14.75
C ASN A 64 -5.48 2.88 14.51
N GLU A 65 -4.88 4.08 14.44
CA GLU A 65 -3.41 4.27 14.44
C GLU A 65 -2.63 3.46 13.37
N LEU A 66 -3.26 3.18 12.21
CA LEU A 66 -2.56 2.64 11.03
C LEU A 66 -1.60 3.72 10.51
N GLN A 67 -0.31 3.40 10.42
CA GLN A 67 0.72 4.39 10.06
C GLN A 67 0.98 4.43 8.56
N GLY A 68 0.86 3.29 7.90
CA GLY A 68 1.03 3.17 6.46
C GLY A 68 0.92 1.73 5.98
N LEU A 69 1.06 1.56 4.68
CA LEU A 69 0.92 0.29 3.98
C LEU A 69 1.71 0.34 2.68
N GLY A 70 1.85 -0.80 2.00
CA GLY A 70 2.60 -0.82 0.75
C GLY A 70 2.82 -2.21 0.17
N ILE A 71 3.78 -2.27 -0.75
CA ILE A 71 4.29 -3.52 -1.32
C ILE A 71 5.76 -3.69 -0.96
N ALA A 72 6.17 -4.93 -0.76
CA ALA A 72 7.55 -5.32 -0.57
C ALA A 72 7.95 -6.35 -1.64
N ASP A 73 9.20 -6.29 -2.08
CA ASP A 73 9.82 -7.38 -2.82
C ASP A 73 9.74 -8.68 -2.01
N GLN A 74 9.49 -9.81 -2.67
CA GLN A 74 9.32 -11.10 -1.99
C GLN A 74 10.52 -11.53 -1.11
N THR A 75 11.72 -10.98 -1.35
CA THR A 75 12.95 -11.28 -0.60
C THR A 75 13.13 -10.41 0.63
N LEU A 76 12.23 -9.45 0.90
CA LEU A 76 12.34 -8.60 2.06
C LEU A 76 11.99 -9.38 3.34
N GLU A 77 12.97 -9.50 4.23
CA GLU A 77 12.82 -10.10 5.54
C GLU A 77 12.85 -9.02 6.62
N ILE A 78 11.73 -8.83 7.33
CA ILE A 78 11.59 -7.85 8.40
C ILE A 78 11.52 -8.59 9.73
N GLY A 79 12.49 -8.29 10.61
CA GLY A 79 12.54 -8.84 11.97
C GLY A 79 11.51 -8.20 12.90
N ARG A 80 11.35 -8.78 14.09
CA ARG A 80 10.51 -8.22 15.15
C ARG A 80 11.02 -6.82 15.54
N ASN A 81 10.10 -5.89 15.80
CA ASN A 81 10.39 -4.50 16.18
C ASN A 81 11.29 -3.76 15.17
N GLN A 82 11.04 -3.97 13.87
CA GLN A 82 11.73 -3.25 12.79
C GLN A 82 10.72 -2.47 11.96
N MET A 83 11.14 -1.29 11.48
CA MET A 83 10.35 -0.50 10.55
C MET A 83 10.42 -1.13 9.15
N PRO A 84 9.44 -0.86 8.26
CA PRO A 84 9.47 -1.38 6.90
C PRO A 84 10.80 -1.10 6.17
N TRP A 85 11.30 0.13 6.30
CA TRP A 85 12.52 0.59 5.64
C TRP A 85 13.83 0.21 6.35
N SER A 86 13.79 -0.51 7.48
CA SER A 86 15.00 -0.86 8.24
C SER A 86 15.98 -1.76 7.48
N LYS A 87 15.52 -2.43 6.42
CA LYS A 87 16.30 -3.40 5.62
C LYS A 87 16.54 -2.99 4.17
N GLY A 88 16.31 -1.71 3.86
CA GLY A 88 16.53 -1.15 2.54
C GLY A 88 15.23 -0.59 1.95
N VAL A 89 15.22 0.73 1.71
CA VAL A 89 14.11 1.43 1.05
C VAL A 89 13.95 0.99 -0.41
N GLU A 90 14.99 0.41 -1.01
CA GLU A 90 15.01 -0.07 -2.39
C GLU A 90 14.15 -1.32 -2.62
N LYS A 91 13.72 -2.00 -1.55
CA LYS A 91 12.95 -3.25 -1.62
C LYS A 91 11.46 -3.07 -1.37
N LEU A 92 10.98 -1.85 -1.17
CA LEU A 92 9.56 -1.61 -0.86
C LEU A 92 9.08 -0.27 -1.42
N ILE A 93 7.76 -0.14 -1.50
CA ILE A 93 7.07 1.14 -1.60
C ILE A 93 6.29 1.33 -0.32
N TYR A 94 6.45 2.49 0.32
CA TYR A 94 5.67 2.87 1.48
C TYR A 94 4.66 3.96 1.11
N PHE A 95 3.41 3.80 1.51
CA PHE A 95 2.36 4.80 1.46
C PHE A 95 1.94 5.13 2.90
N GLY A 96 2.29 6.33 3.35
CA GLY A 96 2.10 6.78 4.71
C GLY A 96 0.80 7.53 4.94
N GLY A 97 0.37 7.60 6.20
CA GLY A 97 -0.88 8.21 6.63
C GLY A 97 -1.05 9.68 6.25
N GLN A 98 0.05 10.41 5.99
CA GLN A 98 0.00 11.79 5.52
C GLN A 98 -0.10 11.88 3.98
N GLY A 99 -0.48 10.78 3.31
CA GLY A 99 -0.67 10.74 1.86
C GLY A 99 0.66 10.74 1.09
N GLU A 100 1.79 10.59 1.77
CA GLU A 100 3.10 10.56 1.17
C GLU A 100 3.45 9.15 0.69
N ILE A 101 4.10 9.06 -0.47
CA ILE A 101 4.75 7.82 -0.91
C ILE A 101 6.27 7.94 -0.79
N SER A 102 6.93 6.87 -0.41
CA SER A 102 8.39 6.85 -0.33
C SER A 102 8.98 5.56 -0.92
N HIS A 103 10.17 5.75 -1.47
CA HIS A 103 11.06 4.76 -2.04
C HIS A 103 12.48 5.34 -1.97
N ILE A 104 13.38 4.98 -2.89
CA ILE A 104 14.70 5.58 -3.03
C ILE A 104 14.57 7.07 -3.38
N GLY A 105 15.13 7.96 -2.56
CA GLY A 105 15.20 9.39 -2.85
C GLY A 105 14.24 10.23 -2.01
N ASP A 106 13.65 11.25 -2.62
CA ASP A 106 12.74 12.15 -1.91
C ASP A 106 11.39 11.48 -1.63
N VAL A 107 10.81 11.79 -0.48
CA VAL A 107 9.40 11.48 -0.17
C VAL A 107 8.50 12.27 -1.12
N ILE A 108 7.51 11.67 -1.75
CA ILE A 108 6.62 12.35 -2.69
C ILE A 108 5.26 12.55 -2.05
N GLU A 109 4.75 13.79 -2.16
CA GLU A 109 3.51 14.21 -1.51
C GLU A 109 2.34 14.34 -2.50
N GLY A 110 1.17 14.59 -1.92
CA GLY A 110 0.00 15.09 -2.62
C GLY A 110 -0.97 14.03 -3.11
N ASN A 111 -0.88 12.80 -2.58
CA ASN A 111 -2.07 11.97 -2.42
C ASN A 111 -2.86 12.45 -1.19
N SER A 112 -4.07 11.96 -1.02
CA SER A 112 -4.90 12.23 0.14
C SER A 112 -4.34 11.59 1.41
N GLU A 113 -4.37 12.34 2.50
CA GLU A 113 -4.09 11.85 3.85
C GLU A 113 -5.20 10.89 4.30
N PHE A 114 -4.81 9.89 5.10
CA PHE A 114 -5.71 8.92 5.72
C PHE A 114 -5.39 8.70 7.21
N GLN A 115 -4.66 9.61 7.82
CA GLN A 115 -4.38 9.58 9.25
C GLN A 115 -5.61 10.10 10.05
N TYR A 116 -5.86 9.55 11.23
CA TYR A 116 -6.81 10.05 12.26
C TYR A 116 -8.31 9.76 12.11
N ASN A 117 -8.80 9.20 11.00
CA ASN A 117 -10.19 8.73 10.88
C ASN A 117 -10.25 7.28 10.37
N THR A 118 -11.45 6.70 10.34
CA THR A 118 -11.70 5.45 9.63
C THR A 118 -11.67 5.72 8.12
N TYR A 119 -10.63 5.23 7.45
CA TYR A 119 -10.46 5.35 5.99
C TYR A 119 -10.42 3.97 5.35
N ARG A 120 -10.96 3.87 4.13
CA ARG A 120 -10.77 2.71 3.25
C ARG A 120 -9.60 3.00 2.32
N ILE A 121 -8.48 2.34 2.53
CA ILE A 121 -7.31 2.43 1.65
C ILE A 121 -7.23 1.17 0.81
N ALA A 122 -7.11 1.31 -0.50
CA ALA A 122 -6.90 0.18 -1.40
C ALA A 122 -5.57 0.29 -2.15
N MET A 123 -4.98 -0.86 -2.43
CA MET A 123 -3.84 -1.01 -3.33
C MET A 123 -4.23 -1.97 -4.44
N GLU A 124 -4.11 -1.55 -5.68
CA GLU A 124 -4.29 -2.41 -6.86
C GLU A 124 -2.95 -2.56 -7.56
N VAL A 125 -2.52 -3.81 -7.74
CA VAL A 125 -1.38 -4.14 -8.60
C VAL A 125 -1.88 -4.76 -9.89
N ASN A 126 -1.28 -4.36 -11.01
CA ASN A 126 -1.41 -5.07 -12.27
C ASN A 126 -0.06 -5.72 -12.58
N MET A 127 0.04 -7.02 -12.32
CA MET A 127 1.27 -7.80 -12.53
C MET A 127 1.41 -8.29 -13.97
N ASP A 128 0.34 -8.22 -14.76
CA ASP A 128 0.31 -8.67 -16.16
C ASP A 128 0.57 -7.51 -17.15
N SER A 129 0.48 -6.26 -16.69
CA SER A 129 0.81 -5.10 -17.52
C SER A 129 2.32 -4.93 -17.73
N ASN A 130 2.68 -4.24 -18.81
CA ASN A 130 4.04 -3.83 -19.08
C ASN A 130 4.08 -2.31 -19.37
N PRO A 131 4.54 -1.47 -18.42
CA PRO A 131 5.11 -1.85 -17.12
C PRO A 131 4.08 -2.41 -16.13
N ARG A 132 4.53 -3.21 -15.16
CA ARG A 132 3.72 -3.60 -13.99
C ARG A 132 3.46 -2.38 -13.13
N THR A 133 2.26 -2.27 -12.57
CA THR A 133 1.83 -1.04 -11.88
C THR A 133 1.30 -1.30 -10.48
N LEU A 134 1.44 -0.30 -9.61
CA LEU A 134 0.74 -0.19 -8.33
C LEU A 134 0.01 1.16 -8.28
N SER A 135 -1.28 1.11 -7.97
CA SER A 135 -2.15 2.26 -7.79
C SER A 135 -2.75 2.26 -6.38
N PHE A 136 -2.89 3.45 -5.81
CA PHE A 136 -3.47 3.65 -4.48
C PHE A 136 -4.87 4.25 -4.59
N PHE A 137 -5.73 3.93 -3.63
CA PHE A 137 -7.07 4.48 -3.50
C PHE A 137 -7.30 4.89 -2.06
N VAL A 138 -7.96 6.04 -1.84
CA VAL A 138 -8.43 6.47 -0.53
C VAL A 138 -9.91 6.79 -0.65
N ASN A 139 -10.75 6.08 0.12
CA ASN A 139 -12.21 6.13 0.05
C ASN A 139 -12.72 5.96 -1.39
N ASP A 140 -12.27 4.90 -2.06
CA ASP A 140 -12.60 4.54 -3.45
C ASP A 140 -12.13 5.56 -4.51
N LEU A 141 -11.44 6.64 -4.13
CA LEU A 141 -10.84 7.62 -5.03
C LEU A 141 -9.40 7.24 -5.35
N GLN A 142 -9.08 7.06 -6.64
CA GLN A 142 -7.72 6.79 -7.08
C GLN A 142 -6.81 7.98 -6.80
N GLN A 143 -5.60 7.69 -6.34
CA GLN A 143 -4.57 8.67 -6.04
C GLN A 143 -3.70 8.96 -7.27
N LYS A 144 -3.19 10.19 -7.37
CA LYS A 144 -2.46 10.67 -8.56
C LYS A 144 -1.08 10.01 -8.71
N ASN A 145 -0.41 9.67 -7.62
CA ASN A 145 0.91 9.08 -7.69
C ASN A 145 0.79 7.57 -7.86
N VAL A 146 1.25 7.07 -8.99
CA VAL A 146 1.25 5.63 -9.33
C VAL A 146 2.68 5.13 -9.43
N ILE A 147 2.90 3.86 -9.09
CA ILE A 147 4.23 3.24 -9.22
C ILE A 147 4.23 2.36 -10.46
N VAL A 148 5.29 2.44 -11.24
CA VAL A 148 5.51 1.62 -12.44
C VAL A 148 6.81 0.82 -12.30
N HIS A 149 6.92 -0.26 -13.06
CA HIS A 149 8.05 -1.19 -13.04
C HIS A 149 8.26 -1.87 -11.68
N ILE A 150 7.17 -2.13 -10.94
CA ILE A 150 7.24 -2.89 -9.67
C ILE A 150 7.87 -4.29 -9.89
N PRO A 151 8.44 -4.93 -8.85
CA PRO A 151 9.07 -6.25 -8.97
C PRO A 151 8.16 -7.33 -9.56
N GLU A 152 8.74 -8.42 -10.07
CA GLU A 152 7.98 -9.56 -10.63
C GLU A 152 7.23 -10.37 -9.57
N ALA A 153 7.62 -10.21 -8.31
CA ALA A 153 7.04 -10.93 -7.19
C ALA A 153 7.02 -10.02 -5.96
N ILE A 154 5.83 -9.72 -5.46
CA ILE A 154 5.62 -8.79 -4.35
C ILE A 154 4.78 -9.44 -3.25
N ARG A 155 4.83 -8.87 -2.06
CA ARG A 155 3.83 -9.06 -1.00
C ARG A 155 3.24 -7.73 -0.58
N PHE A 156 1.97 -7.73 -0.21
CA PHE A 156 1.37 -6.58 0.45
C PHE A 156 1.77 -6.55 1.93
N TYR A 157 1.86 -5.37 2.50
CA TYR A 157 2.05 -5.21 3.94
C TYR A 157 1.30 -4.00 4.50
N ALA A 158 1.06 -4.03 5.81
CA ALA A 158 0.58 -2.91 6.60
C ALA A 158 1.54 -2.64 7.77
N TYR A 159 1.57 -1.41 8.26
CA TYR A 159 2.49 -0.98 9.30
C TYR A 159 1.79 -0.14 10.37
N PHE A 160 2.01 -0.53 11.62
CA PHE A 160 1.66 0.23 12.82
C PHE A 160 2.71 0.03 13.92
N HIS A 161 2.60 0.80 15.01
CA HIS A 161 3.44 0.61 16.20
C HIS A 161 2.76 1.02 17.51
N GLN A 162 1.64 1.74 17.46
CA GLN A 162 0.93 2.15 18.67
C GLN A 162 0.27 0.95 19.35
N CYS A 163 0.27 0.92 20.68
CA CYS A 163 -0.45 -0.08 21.45
C CYS A 163 -1.93 -0.08 21.02
N LYS A 164 -2.51 -1.26 20.78
CA LYS A 164 -3.91 -1.40 20.35
C LYS A 164 -4.22 -0.74 19.00
N ALA A 165 -3.21 -0.38 18.19
CA ALA A 165 -3.42 -0.04 16.79
C ALA A 165 -4.08 -1.21 16.07
N GLN A 166 -4.95 -0.91 15.10
CA GLN A 166 -5.77 -1.92 14.46
C GLN A 166 -6.09 -1.51 13.03
N PHE A 167 -6.09 -2.51 12.14
CA PHE A 167 -6.69 -2.38 10.82
C PHE A 167 -7.50 -3.64 10.51
N LYS A 168 -8.40 -3.52 9.54
CA LYS A 168 -9.20 -4.64 9.06
C LYS A 168 -9.04 -4.78 7.56
N ILE A 169 -8.77 -6.00 7.09
CA ILE A 169 -8.80 -6.29 5.66
C ILE A 169 -10.28 -6.43 5.27
N LEU A 170 -10.74 -5.57 4.36
CA LEU A 170 -12.13 -5.60 3.88
C LEU A 170 -12.26 -6.52 2.67
N GLN A 171 -11.24 -6.52 1.82
CA GLN A 171 -11.23 -7.25 0.57
C GLN A 171 -9.80 -7.60 0.20
N PHE A 172 -9.58 -8.82 -0.27
CA PHE A 172 -8.33 -9.21 -0.92
C PHE A 172 -8.69 -10.16 -2.04
N GLU A 173 -8.55 -9.70 -3.29
CA GLU A 173 -9.13 -10.41 -4.42
C GLU A 173 -8.34 -10.24 -5.71
N ARG A 174 -8.59 -11.17 -6.63
CA ARG A 174 -8.16 -11.08 -8.02
C ARG A 174 -9.26 -10.47 -8.87
N LEU A 175 -8.88 -9.56 -9.75
CA LEU A 175 -9.77 -8.88 -10.67
C LEU A 175 -9.59 -9.41 -12.09
N ASP A 176 -10.68 -9.43 -12.86
CA ASP A 176 -10.68 -9.78 -14.29
C ASP A 176 -10.13 -8.62 -15.13
N THR A 177 -10.44 -7.39 -14.72
CA THR A 177 -10.03 -6.15 -15.39
C THR A 177 -9.53 -5.14 -14.37
N PRO A 178 -8.52 -4.30 -14.70
CA PRO A 178 -8.04 -3.25 -13.80
C PRO A 178 -9.15 -2.26 -13.47
N THR A 179 -9.24 -1.83 -12.20
CA THR A 179 -10.09 -0.69 -11.82
C THR A 179 -9.31 0.60 -11.81
N ALA A 180 -7.98 0.52 -11.70
CA ALA A 180 -7.11 1.68 -11.83
C ALA A 180 -7.03 2.16 -13.29
N TYR A 181 -7.14 3.48 -13.48
CA TYR A 181 -6.90 4.12 -14.77
C TYR A 181 -5.50 4.74 -14.79
N LEU A 182 -4.77 4.55 -15.88
CA LEU A 182 -3.45 5.14 -16.08
C LEU A 182 -3.55 6.23 -17.14
N GLN A 183 -3.92 7.45 -16.73
CA GLN A 183 -4.02 8.60 -17.64
C GLN A 183 -2.84 9.55 -17.44
N PRO A 184 -1.97 9.76 -18.46
CA PRO A 184 -0.76 10.59 -18.31
C PRO A 184 -0.99 12.04 -17.86
N LYS A 185 -2.20 12.59 -18.07
CA LYS A 185 -2.55 13.95 -17.65
C LYS A 185 -2.99 14.05 -16.18
N GLU A 186 -3.37 12.94 -15.58
CA GLU A 186 -3.97 12.87 -14.25
C GLU A 186 -3.10 12.11 -13.24
N CYS A 187 -2.22 11.24 -13.74
CA CYS A 187 -1.31 10.42 -12.94
C CYS A 187 0.14 10.84 -13.12
N GLN A 188 0.88 10.89 -12.01
CA GLN A 188 2.33 11.00 -12.00
C GLN A 188 2.93 9.62 -11.72
N ALA A 189 3.65 9.08 -12.71
CA ALA A 189 4.27 7.77 -12.62
C ALA A 189 5.66 7.86 -11.99
N TRP A 190 5.92 6.98 -11.02
CA TRP A 190 7.19 6.86 -10.31
C TRP A 190 7.79 5.47 -10.51
N GLU A 191 9.02 5.40 -10.98
CA GLU A 191 9.67 4.12 -11.28
C GLU A 191 10.23 3.46 -10.00
N PHE A 192 9.84 2.21 -9.75
CA PHE A 192 10.48 1.39 -8.73
C PHE A 192 11.96 1.17 -9.08
N GLY A 193 12.83 1.18 -8.07
CA GLY A 193 14.28 1.02 -8.21
C GLY A 193 15.01 2.28 -8.70
N LYS A 194 14.31 3.38 -8.96
CA LYS A 194 14.92 4.67 -9.32
C LYS A 194 14.90 5.65 -8.16
N LYS A 195 15.89 6.53 -8.15
CA LYS A 195 15.93 7.67 -7.22
C LYS A 195 14.88 8.72 -7.63
N TRP A 196 13.90 8.93 -6.77
CA TRP A 196 12.87 9.96 -6.93
C TRP A 196 13.38 11.32 -6.46
N LYS A 197 12.87 12.38 -7.11
CA LYS A 197 13.15 13.77 -6.78
C LYS A 197 11.87 14.57 -6.83
N LYS A 198 11.64 15.44 -5.84
CA LYS A 198 10.56 16.43 -5.91
C LYS A 198 10.84 17.42 -7.04
N GLU A 199 9.83 17.79 -7.81
CA GLU A 199 9.95 18.94 -8.70
C GLU A 199 10.09 20.21 -7.85
N GLU A 200 11.22 20.91 -8.00
CA GLU A 200 11.36 22.24 -7.42
C GLU A 200 10.41 23.19 -8.15
N LYS A 201 9.34 23.63 -7.47
CA LYS A 201 8.52 24.74 -7.96
C LYS A 201 9.44 25.95 -8.11
N LYS A 202 9.84 26.28 -9.33
CA LYS A 202 10.52 27.54 -9.63
C LYS A 202 9.64 28.66 -9.08
N LYS A 203 10.12 29.34 -8.03
CA LYS A 203 9.48 30.57 -7.55
C LYS A 203 9.45 31.52 -8.74
N CYS A 204 8.27 31.75 -9.31
CA CYS A 204 8.08 32.78 -10.31
C CYS A 204 8.36 34.11 -9.60
N THR A 205 9.57 34.63 -9.73
CA THR A 205 9.90 35.97 -9.29
C THR A 205 9.26 36.90 -10.32
N ILE A 206 8.10 37.44 -9.97
CA ILE A 206 7.54 38.58 -10.69
C ILE A 206 8.50 39.73 -10.42
N GLN A 207 9.29 40.10 -11.44
CA GLN A 207 10.06 41.34 -11.45
C GLN A 207 9.14 42.50 -11.82
#